data_AF-A0A657EWK8-F1
#
_entry.id   AF-A0A657EWK8-F1
#
_cell.length_a   1.000
_cell.length_b   1.000
_cell.length_c   1.000
_cell.angle_alpha   90.00
_cell.angle_beta   90.00
_cell.angle_gamma   90.00
#
_symmetry.space_group_name_H-M   'P 1'
#
loop_
_entity.id
_entity.type
_entity.pdbx_description
1 polymer ?
#
loop_
_entity_poly.entity_id
_entity_poly.type
_entity_poly.pdbx_seq_one_letter_code
_entity_poly.pdbx_strand_id
1 'polypeptide(L)'
;MNKKLLAIMIAATLLQGCTSFRQAENTRKDAVAEQQRAREMIAELRNRTPVVKESPRQWINPRPVTDKNPGNAVPGCPIIINTRQSITLQQVAQRISENCHIPVRITPDVQAYLSVTTSGSTQQIQG
;
A
#
# COMPACT_ATOMS: atom_id res chain seq x y z
N MET A 1 13.67 -37.72 63.01
CA MET A 1 12.89 -36.48 62.76
C MET A 1 11.61 -36.55 63.56
N ASN A 2 11.40 -35.65 64.53
CA ASN A 2 10.32 -35.79 65.50
C ASN A 2 8.95 -35.60 64.82
N LYS A 3 8.04 -36.59 64.92
CA LYS A 3 6.68 -36.52 64.33
C LYS A 3 5.92 -35.24 64.70
N LYS A 4 6.22 -34.66 65.88
CA LYS A 4 5.65 -33.38 66.33
C LYS A 4 6.13 -32.18 65.49
N LEU A 5 7.39 -32.15 65.08
CA LEU A 5 7.93 -31.11 64.20
C LEU A 5 7.32 -31.20 62.79
N LEU A 6 7.08 -32.41 62.29
CA LEU A 6 6.49 -32.63 60.98
C LEU A 6 5.02 -32.17 60.93
N ALA A 7 4.25 -32.41 62.00
CA ALA A 7 2.88 -31.93 62.12
C ALA A 7 2.78 -30.39 62.17
N ILE A 8 3.70 -29.73 62.87
CA ILE A 8 3.75 -28.25 62.96
C ILE A 8 4.08 -27.64 61.60
N MET A 9 5.00 -28.22 60.84
CA MET A 9 5.38 -27.74 59.52
C MET A 9 4.22 -27.87 58.50
N ILE A 10 3.46 -28.96 58.54
CA ILE A 10 2.27 -29.14 57.68
C ILE A 10 1.15 -28.14 58.05
N ALA A 11 0.95 -27.89 59.34
CA ALA A 11 -0.03 -26.89 59.77
C ALA A 11 0.36 -25.47 59.31
N ALA A 12 1.65 -25.12 59.38
CA ALA A 12 2.13 -23.80 58.99
C ALA A 12 1.98 -23.51 57.48
N THR A 13 2.10 -24.52 56.61
CA THR A 13 1.94 -24.33 55.15
C THR A 13 0.47 -24.17 54.74
N LEU A 14 -0.47 -24.78 55.46
CA LEU A 14 -1.91 -24.64 55.18
C LEU A 14 -2.44 -23.24 55.52
N LEU A 15 -1.87 -22.56 56.52
CA LEU A 15 -2.29 -21.20 56.89
C LEU A 15 -1.83 -20.11 55.90
N GLN A 16 -0.85 -20.39 55.05
CA GLN A 16 -0.34 -19.41 54.06
C GLN A 16 -1.26 -19.26 52.83
N GLY A 17 -2.33 -20.06 52.71
CA GLY A 17 -3.23 -20.08 51.54
C GLY A 17 -4.47 -19.17 51.60
N CYS A 18 -4.79 -18.55 52.74
CA CYS A 18 -6.03 -17.77 52.88
C CYS A 18 -5.96 -16.35 52.30
N THR A 19 -4.76 -15.76 52.19
CA THR A 19 -4.57 -14.41 51.64
C THR A 19 -4.60 -14.39 50.11
N SER A 20 -4.10 -15.44 49.47
CA SER A 20 -4.06 -15.60 48.01
C SER A 20 -5.46 -15.81 47.40
N PHE A 21 -6.39 -16.45 48.12
CA PHE A 21 -7.76 -16.65 47.64
C PHE A 21 -8.53 -15.33 47.49
N ARG A 22 -8.38 -14.42 48.45
CA ARG A 22 -8.99 -13.07 48.37
C ARG A 22 -8.42 -12.25 47.22
N GLN A 23 -7.11 -12.38 46.98
CA GLN A 23 -6.46 -11.70 45.87
C GLN A 23 -6.91 -12.27 44.52
N ALA A 24 -7.03 -13.59 44.39
CA ALA A 24 -7.56 -14.23 43.18
C ALA A 24 -9.00 -13.82 42.88
N GLU A 25 -9.85 -13.72 43.90
CA GLU A 25 -11.23 -13.25 43.74
C GLU A 25 -11.30 -11.77 43.33
N ASN A 26 -10.45 -10.91 43.90
CA ASN A 26 -10.35 -9.52 43.49
C ASN A 26 -9.84 -9.40 42.05
N THR A 27 -8.79 -10.12 41.67
CA THR A 27 -8.28 -10.15 40.29
C THR A 27 -9.33 -10.67 39.32
N ARG A 28 -10.14 -11.67 39.71
CA ARG A 28 -11.26 -12.15 38.89
C ARG A 28 -12.32 -11.06 38.68
N LYS A 29 -12.69 -10.33 39.73
CA LYS A 29 -13.65 -9.22 39.64
C LYS A 29 -13.12 -8.09 38.75
N ASP A 30 -11.85 -7.73 38.91
CA ASP A 30 -11.20 -6.70 38.11
C ASP A 30 -11.12 -7.12 36.62
N ALA A 31 -10.77 -8.38 36.36
CA ALA A 31 -10.73 -8.92 35.00
C ALA A 31 -12.12 -8.93 34.33
N VAL A 32 -13.18 -9.26 35.08
CA VAL A 32 -14.56 -9.21 34.57
C VAL A 32 -15.00 -7.77 34.29
N ALA A 33 -14.71 -6.84 35.21
CA ALA A 33 -15.02 -5.43 35.03
C ALA A 33 -14.30 -4.84 33.80
N GLU A 34 -13.03 -5.20 33.61
CA GLU A 34 -12.24 -4.74 32.47
C GLU A 34 -12.71 -5.34 31.15
N GLN A 35 -13.06 -6.64 31.14
CA GLN A 35 -13.69 -7.26 29.96
C GLN A 35 -15.00 -6.58 29.57
N GLN A 36 -15.80 -6.16 30.56
CA GLN A 36 -17.06 -5.48 30.30
C GLN A 36 -16.83 -4.10 29.67
N ARG A 37 -15.89 -3.31 30.20
CA ARG A 37 -15.51 -2.01 29.62
C ARG A 37 -14.97 -2.16 28.20
N ALA A 38 -14.12 -3.16 27.95
CA ALA A 38 -13.59 -3.43 26.62
C ALA A 38 -14.72 -3.77 25.62
N ARG A 39 -15.72 -4.56 26.04
CA ARG A 39 -16.89 -4.88 25.20
C ARG A 39 -17.73 -3.65 24.91
N GLU A 40 -17.93 -2.78 25.88
CA GLU A 40 -18.66 -1.52 25.71
C GLU A 40 -17.94 -0.59 24.71
N MET A 41 -16.62 -0.43 24.81
CA MET A 41 -15.83 0.35 23.85
C MET A 41 -15.88 -0.24 22.43
N ILE A 42 -15.78 -1.57 22.28
CA ILE A 42 -15.91 -2.22 20.96
C ILE A 42 -17.30 -2.03 20.37
N ALA A 43 -18.35 -2.13 21.20
CA ALA A 43 -19.72 -1.91 20.77
C ALA A 43 -19.95 -0.46 20.33
N GLU A 44 -19.37 0.50 21.05
CA GLU A 44 -19.41 1.92 20.67
C GLU A 44 -18.70 2.15 19.32
N LEU A 45 -17.50 1.60 19.14
CA LEU A 45 -16.76 1.71 17.88
C LEU A 45 -17.51 1.07 16.70
N ARG A 46 -18.23 -0.03 16.94
CA ARG A 46 -19.04 -0.71 15.92
C ARG A 46 -20.29 0.08 15.52
N ASN A 47 -20.89 0.82 16.46
CA ASN A 47 -22.09 1.62 16.22
C ASN A 47 -21.76 3.00 15.62
N ARG A 48 -20.51 3.47 15.72
CA ARG A 48 -20.08 4.68 15.02
C ARG A 48 -20.04 4.39 13.52
N THR A 49 -20.84 5.12 12.75
CA THR A 49 -20.82 5.10 11.28
C THR A 49 -19.38 5.26 10.79
N PRO A 50 -18.89 4.44 9.84
CA PRO A 50 -17.53 4.55 9.37
C PRO A 50 -17.27 5.96 8.81
N VAL A 51 -16.20 6.59 9.29
CA VAL A 51 -15.78 7.93 8.87
C VAL A 51 -15.40 7.94 7.38
N VAL A 52 -14.98 6.79 6.86
CA VAL A 52 -14.63 6.58 5.46
C VAL A 52 -15.78 5.85 4.77
N LYS A 53 -16.30 6.46 3.69
CA LYS A 53 -17.26 5.82 2.79
C LYS A 53 -16.54 5.49 1.49
N GLU A 54 -16.51 4.21 1.15
CA GLU A 54 -16.01 3.77 -0.16
C GLU A 54 -16.98 4.21 -1.26
N SER A 55 -16.45 4.86 -2.30
CA SER A 55 -17.22 5.20 -3.48
C SER A 55 -17.26 3.99 -4.42
N PRO A 56 -18.43 3.57 -4.93
CA PRO A 56 -18.52 2.48 -5.91
C PRO A 56 -17.95 2.86 -7.29
N ARG A 57 -17.52 4.12 -7.46
CA ARG A 57 -16.98 4.65 -8.71
C ARG A 57 -15.60 5.24 -8.50
N GLN A 58 -14.73 4.96 -9.46
CA GLN A 58 -13.43 5.59 -9.56
C GLN A 58 -13.60 7.10 -9.74
N TRP A 59 -12.78 7.87 -9.02
CA TRP A 59 -12.71 9.31 -9.21
C TRP A 59 -12.08 9.63 -10.57
N ILE A 60 -12.81 10.36 -11.41
CA ILE A 60 -12.31 10.91 -12.67
C ILE A 60 -12.44 12.43 -12.66
N ASN A 61 -11.47 13.12 -13.24
CA ASN A 61 -11.59 14.54 -13.55
C ASN A 61 -12.22 14.69 -14.96
N PRO A 62 -13.47 15.16 -15.09
CA PRO A 62 -14.14 15.27 -16.39
C PRO A 62 -13.66 16.45 -17.23
N ARG A 63 -12.81 17.33 -16.67
CA ARG A 63 -12.31 18.49 -17.39
C ARG A 63 -11.01 18.12 -18.13
N PRO A 64 -10.94 18.35 -19.45
CA PRO A 64 -9.68 18.19 -20.16
C PRO A 64 -8.65 19.14 -19.56
N VAL A 65 -7.45 18.63 -19.35
CA VAL A 65 -6.31 19.45 -18.94
C VAL A 65 -5.91 20.27 -20.15
N THR A 66 -6.32 21.53 -20.20
CA THR A 66 -5.89 22.44 -21.26
C THR A 66 -4.40 22.68 -21.10
N ASP A 67 -3.61 22.28 -22.09
CA ASP A 67 -2.19 22.60 -22.13
C ASP A 67 -2.06 24.12 -22.25
N LYS A 68 -1.34 24.74 -21.30
CA LYS A 68 -1.19 26.20 -21.24
C LYS A 68 -0.24 26.72 -22.33
N ASN A 69 0.42 25.83 -23.08
CA ASN A 69 1.36 26.21 -24.12
C ASN A 69 0.95 25.65 -25.51
N PRO A 70 0.00 26.30 -26.21
CA PRO A 70 -0.27 26.00 -27.62
C PRO A 70 0.94 26.32 -28.54
N GLY A 71 1.97 26.99 -28.03
CA GLY A 71 3.21 27.32 -28.74
C GLY A 71 4.16 26.14 -28.93
N ASN A 72 3.87 24.97 -28.36
CA ASN A 72 4.56 23.72 -28.67
C ASN A 72 4.06 23.06 -29.98
N ALA A 73 3.34 23.80 -30.82
CA ALA A 73 3.15 23.39 -32.20
C ALA A 73 4.54 23.43 -32.85
N VAL A 74 5.14 22.24 -33.02
CA VAL A 74 6.33 22.04 -33.86
C VAL A 74 6.08 22.82 -35.15
N PRO A 75 6.96 23.76 -35.55
CA PRO A 75 6.76 24.54 -36.76
C PRO A 75 6.48 23.58 -37.90
N GLY A 76 5.55 23.94 -38.79
CA GLY A 76 5.10 23.12 -39.90
C GLY A 76 6.26 22.81 -40.85
N CYS A 77 7.03 21.79 -40.51
CA CYS A 77 8.20 21.32 -41.22
C CYS A 77 7.81 20.02 -41.91
N PRO A 78 7.48 20.05 -43.20
CA PRO A 78 7.16 18.83 -43.94
C PRO A 78 8.45 17.99 -44.09
N ILE A 79 8.46 16.81 -43.49
CA ILE A 79 9.51 15.81 -43.73
C ILE A 79 9.07 14.87 -44.84
N ILE A 80 9.95 14.61 -45.80
CA ILE A 80 9.72 13.60 -46.84
C ILE A 80 10.61 12.40 -46.55
N ILE A 81 10.00 11.24 -46.29
CA ILE A 81 10.69 9.97 -46.04
C ILE A 81 10.50 9.09 -47.27
N ASN A 82 11.37 9.27 -48.26
CA ASN A 82 11.44 8.41 -49.43
C ASN A 82 12.59 7.42 -49.25
N THR A 83 12.30 6.20 -48.78
CA THR A 83 13.31 5.14 -48.68
C THR A 83 12.86 3.90 -49.46
N ARG A 84 13.80 3.30 -50.20
CA ARG A 84 13.59 1.99 -50.88
C ARG A 84 13.91 0.79 -49.98
N GLN A 85 14.49 1.06 -48.81
CA GLN A 85 14.96 0.09 -47.83
C GLN A 85 14.42 0.46 -46.43
N SER A 86 14.50 -0.48 -45.49
CA SER A 86 14.13 -0.26 -44.09
C SER A 86 14.97 0.86 -43.47
N ILE A 87 14.31 1.84 -42.85
CA ILE A 87 14.93 2.98 -42.14
C ILE A 87 14.85 2.75 -40.63
N THR A 88 15.89 3.15 -39.89
CA THR A 88 15.90 3.06 -38.42
C THR A 88 15.26 4.29 -37.78
N LEU A 89 14.73 4.16 -36.56
CA LEU A 89 14.13 5.28 -35.84
C LEU A 89 15.13 6.42 -35.62
N GLN A 90 16.40 6.09 -35.40
CA GLN A 90 17.49 7.04 -35.25
C GLN A 90 17.72 7.86 -36.53
N GLN A 91 17.65 7.22 -37.70
CA GLN A 91 17.77 7.89 -39.00
C GLN A 91 16.61 8.85 -39.27
N VAL A 92 15.39 8.47 -38.85
CA VAL A 92 14.22 9.37 -38.93
C VAL A 92 14.40 10.57 -38.00
N ALA A 93 14.81 10.36 -36.76
CA ALA A 93 15.04 11.44 -35.79
C ALA A 93 16.13 12.42 -36.26
N GLN A 94 17.21 11.91 -36.86
CA GLN A 94 18.26 12.73 -37.46
C GLN A 94 17.72 13.58 -38.61
N ARG A 95 16.96 12.98 -39.53
CA ARG A 95 16.37 13.70 -40.68
C ARG A 95 15.43 14.82 -40.24
N ILE A 96 14.62 14.59 -39.20
CA ILE A 96 13.76 15.63 -38.63
C ILE A 96 14.61 16.76 -38.06
N SER A 97 15.68 16.42 -37.32
CA SER A 97 16.56 17.41 -36.71
C SER A 97 17.27 18.26 -37.76
N GLU A 98 17.72 17.66 -38.86
CA GLU A 98 18.38 18.36 -39.98
C GLU A 98 17.40 19.24 -40.78
N ASN A 99 16.21 18.74 -41.10
CA ASN A 99 15.25 19.48 -41.92
C ASN A 99 14.58 20.60 -41.12
N CYS A 100 14.23 20.32 -39.87
CA CYS A 100 13.42 21.21 -39.05
C CYS A 100 14.24 22.04 -38.07
N HIS A 101 15.55 21.79 -37.95
CA HIS A 101 16.44 22.47 -37.00
C HIS A 101 15.94 22.41 -35.55
N ILE A 102 15.28 21.30 -35.19
CA ILE A 102 14.72 21.06 -33.85
C ILE A 102 15.40 19.84 -33.25
N PRO A 103 15.86 19.91 -31.99
CA PRO A 103 16.42 18.74 -31.33
C PRO A 103 15.35 17.68 -31.10
N VAL A 104 15.47 16.53 -31.75
CA VAL A 104 14.60 15.37 -31.52
C VAL A 104 15.25 14.43 -30.50
N ARG A 105 14.51 14.06 -29.46
CA ARG A 105 14.92 13.08 -28.46
C ARG A 105 14.00 11.87 -28.47
N ILE A 106 14.59 10.68 -28.58
CA ILE A 106 13.86 9.41 -28.47
C ILE A 106 13.78 9.05 -26.98
N THR A 107 12.56 8.92 -26.47
CA THR A 107 12.30 8.58 -25.07
C THR A 107 12.67 7.12 -24.77
N PRO A 108 13.05 6.80 -23.51
CA PRO A 108 13.57 5.49 -23.15
C PRO A 108 12.54 4.35 -23.25
N ASP A 109 11.25 4.65 -23.11
CA ASP A 109 10.14 3.71 -23.30
C ASP A 109 10.03 3.21 -24.74
N VAL A 110 10.25 4.08 -25.73
CA VAL A 110 10.30 3.70 -27.14
C VAL A 110 11.52 2.84 -27.44
N GLN A 111 12.66 3.12 -26.81
CA GLN A 111 13.85 2.28 -26.92
C GLN A 111 13.62 0.89 -26.32
N ALA A 112 12.94 0.82 -25.18
CA ALA A 112 12.54 -0.44 -24.57
C ALA A 112 11.63 -1.23 -25.52
N TYR A 113 10.62 -0.60 -26.13
CA TYR A 113 9.73 -1.25 -27.10
C TYR A 113 10.47 -1.82 -28.33
N LEU A 114 11.42 -1.05 -28.90
CA LEU A 114 12.26 -1.52 -30.01
C LEU A 114 13.23 -2.63 -29.61
N SER A 115 13.60 -2.69 -28.32
CA SER A 115 14.48 -3.72 -27.76
C SER A 115 13.72 -4.98 -27.35
N VAL A 116 12.37 -4.93 -27.27
CA VAL A 116 11.51 -6.08 -26.97
C VAL A 116 11.38 -6.94 -28.23
N THR A 117 12.49 -7.61 -28.57
CA THR A 117 12.39 -8.96 -29.09
C THR A 117 12.30 -9.85 -27.86
N THR A 118 11.14 -10.47 -27.61
CA THR A 118 10.81 -11.42 -26.52
C THR A 118 10.32 -10.88 -25.15
N SER A 119 9.04 -11.16 -24.91
CA SER A 119 8.33 -11.47 -23.64
C SER A 119 8.59 -10.66 -22.37
N GLY A 120 7.63 -9.80 -22.02
CA GLY A 120 7.37 -9.39 -20.64
C GLY A 120 5.87 -9.38 -20.38
N SER A 121 5.32 -10.47 -19.82
CA SER A 121 3.90 -10.56 -19.45
C SER A 121 3.59 -9.57 -18.33
N THR A 122 2.65 -8.66 -18.55
CA THR A 122 2.03 -7.87 -17.48
C THR A 122 1.11 -8.80 -16.70
N GLN A 123 1.32 -8.93 -15.39
CA GLN A 123 0.36 -9.63 -14.51
C GLN A 123 -0.41 -8.62 -13.67
N GLN A 124 -1.73 -8.81 -13.67
CA GLN A 124 -2.66 -8.04 -12.86
C GLN A 124 -2.49 -8.44 -11.39
N ILE A 125 -2.27 -7.46 -10.51
CA ILE A 125 -2.30 -7.67 -9.07
C ILE A 125 -3.77 -7.85 -8.68
N GLN A 126 -4.14 -9.05 -8.24
CA GLN A 126 -5.44 -9.31 -7.60
C GLN A 126 -5.40 -8.73 -6.19
N GLY A 127 -6.28 -7.77 -5.94
CA GLY A 127 -6.61 -7.26 -4.60
C GLY A 127 -7.74 -8.06 -3.99
#